data_AF-A0A1X0K476-F1
#
_entry.id   AF-A0A1X0K476-F1
#
_cell.length_a   1.000
_cell.length_b   1.000
_cell.length_c   1.000
_cell.angle_alpha   90.00
_cell.angle_beta   90.00
_cell.angle_gamma   90.00
#
_symmetry.space_group_name_H-M   'P 1'
#
loop_
_entity.id
_entity.type
_entity.pdbx_description
1 polymer ?
#
loop_
_entity_poly.entity_id
_entity_poly.type
_entity_poly.pdbx_seq_one_letter_code
_entity_poly.pdbx_strand_id
1 'polypeptide(L)' 'MEEIAQLGRTLSRRRADILAFFDHHVSNGPTEAINGRLEALRRNALGFRNLTHYRWRSLLHSGALHQLVNAL' A
#
# COMPACT_ATOMS: atom_id res chain seq x y z
N MET A 1 -8.39 23.80 12.44
CA MET A 1 -7.62 24.64 11.48
C MET A 1 -6.27 24.03 11.11
N GLU A 2 -5.57 23.40 12.05
CA GLU A 2 -4.22 22.85 11.82
C GLU A 2 -4.18 21.68 10.82
N GLU A 3 -5.11 20.72 10.92
CA GLU A 3 -5.21 19.58 9.98
C GLU A 3 -5.44 20.04 8.54
N ILE A 4 -6.30 21.03 8.33
CA ILE A 4 -6.57 21.61 7.00
C ILE A 4 -5.31 22.31 6.45
N ALA A 5 -4.58 23.03 7.31
CA ALA A 5 -3.33 23.66 6.91
C ALA A 5 -2.26 22.61 6.54
N GLN A 6 -2.19 21.49 7.27
CA GLN A 6 -1.30 20.38 6.96
C GLN A 6 -1.67 19.67 5.65
N LEU A 7 -2.96 19.47 5.41
CA LEU A 7 -3.47 18.93 4.15
C LEU A 7 -3.10 19.87 2.99
N GLY A 8 -3.35 21.17 3.12
CA GLY A 8 -2.99 22.16 2.10
C GLY A 8 -1.51 22.16 1.75
N ARG A 9 -0.62 22.09 2.76
CA ARG A 9 0.84 21.94 2.54
C ARG A 9 1.17 20.65 1.79
N THR A 10 0.51 19.55 2.13
CA THR A 10 0.72 18.24 1.49
C THR A 10 0.29 18.26 0.03
N LEU A 11 -0.89 18.82 -0.27
CA LEU A 11 -1.41 18.97 -1.63
C LEU A 11 -0.50 19.86 -2.47
N SER A 12 -0.04 20.99 -1.92
CA SER A 12 0.90 21.88 -2.62
C SER A 12 2.22 21.16 -2.95
N ARG A 13 2.79 20.43 -1.98
CA ARG A 13 4.02 19.65 -2.16
C ARG A 13 3.88 18.52 -3.20
N ARG A 14 2.70 17.90 -3.29
CA ARG A 14 2.40 16.78 -4.22
C ARG A 14 1.65 17.23 -5.48
N ARG A 15 1.62 18.54 -5.78
CA ARG A 15 0.87 19.09 -6.91
C ARG A 15 1.21 18.40 -8.23
N ALA A 16 2.50 18.15 -8.50
CA ALA A 16 2.92 17.49 -9.73
C ALA A 16 2.34 16.08 -9.86
N ASP A 17 2.37 15.30 -8.79
CA ASP A 17 1.84 13.93 -8.78
C ASP A 17 0.32 13.89 -8.96
N ILE A 18 -0.39 14.85 -8.36
CA ILE A 18 -1.84 15.00 -8.51
C ILE A 18 -2.20 15.34 -9.95
N LEU A 19 -1.45 16.25 -10.57
CA LEU A 19 -1.71 16.68 -11.95
C LEU A 19 -1.36 15.59 -12.96
N ALA A 20 -0.35 14.76 -12.70
CA ALA A 20 0.05 13.65 -13.57
C ALA A 20 -1.08 12.63 -13.81
N PHE A 21 -2.08 12.55 -12.93
CA PHE A 21 -3.27 11.73 -13.16
C PHE A 21 -4.04 12.16 -14.43
N PHE A 22 -4.13 13.46 -14.70
CA PHE A 22 -4.88 13.97 -15.87
C PHE A 22 -4.14 13.73 -17.18
N ASP A 23 -2.83 13.51 -17.14
CA ASP A 23 -2.04 13.14 -18.31
C ASP A 23 -2.12 11.63 -18.57
N HIS A 24 -1.96 10.82 -17.53
CA HIS A 24 -1.75 9.37 -17.66
C HIS A 24 -2.99 8.52 -17.37
N HIS A 25 -3.98 9.04 -16.66
CA HIS A 25 -5.19 8.32 -16.24
C HIS A 25 -4.93 6.99 -15.50
N VAL A 26 -3.75 6.85 -14.90
CA VAL A 26 -3.36 5.67 -14.13
C VAL A 26 -3.82 5.84 -12.69
N SER A 27 -4.45 4.81 -12.14
CA SER A 27 -4.89 4.80 -10.74
C SER A 27 -3.93 4.00 -9.85
N ASN A 28 -3.95 4.29 -8.55
CA ASN A 28 -3.31 3.46 -7.53
C ASN A 28 -4.15 2.24 -7.12
N GLY A 29 -5.23 1.93 -7.86
CA GLY A 29 -6.17 0.86 -7.52
C GLY A 29 -5.51 -0.51 -7.27
N PRO A 30 -4.56 -0.98 -8.11
CA PRO A 30 -3.85 -2.24 -7.85
C PRO A 30 -3.05 -2.22 -6.53
N THR A 31 -2.40 -1.09 -6.22
CA THR A 31 -1.65 -0.91 -4.98
C THR A 31 -2.59 -0.89 -3.77
N GLU A 32 -3.72 -0.20 -3.87
CA GLU A 32 -4.74 -0.14 -2.82
C GLU A 32 -5.39 -1.51 -2.57
N ALA A 33 -5.64 -2.29 -3.63
CA ALA A 33 -6.16 -3.64 -3.52
C ALA A 33 -5.20 -4.56 -2.72
N ILE A 34 -3.89 -4.45 -2.97
CA ILE A 34 -2.87 -5.18 -2.20
C ILE A 34 -2.85 -4.69 -0.75
N ASN A 35 -2.83 -3.37 -0.53
CA ASN A 35 -2.82 -2.79 0.82
C ASN A 35 -4.06 -3.24 1.63
N GLY A 36 -5.25 -3.25 1.03
CA GLY A 36 -6.47 -3.73 1.66
C GLY A 36 -6.38 -5.20 2.11
N ARG A 37 -5.77 -6.08 1.28
CA ARG A 37 -5.50 -7.48 1.65
C ARG A 37 -4.52 -7.58 2.83
N LEU A 38 -3.46 -6.76 2.84
CA LEU A 38 -2.48 -6.74 3.93
C LEU A 38 -3.06 -6.19 5.23
N GLU A 39 -3.95 -5.21 5.16
CA GLU A 39 -4.67 -4.70 6.32
C GLU A 39 -5.65 -5.73 6.89
N ALA A 40 -6.42 -6.40 6.04
CA ALA A 40 -7.30 -7.50 6.46
C ALA A 40 -6.48 -8.61 7.13
N LEU A 41 -5.34 -8.96 6.55
CA LEU A 41 -4.40 -9.92 7.14
C LEU A 41 -3.94 -9.49 8.54
N ARG A 42 -3.56 -8.23 8.72
CA ARG A 42 -3.13 -7.68 10.02
C ARG A 42 -4.27 -7.67 11.04
N ARG A 43 -5.49 -7.32 10.62
CA ARG A 43 -6.68 -7.37 11.48
C ARG A 43 -6.97 -8.80 11.94
N ASN A 44 -6.97 -9.77 11.03
CA ASN A 44 -7.20 -11.18 11.36
C ASN A 44 -6.11 -11.78 12.25
N ALA A 45 -4.86 -11.32 12.11
CA ALA A 45 -3.74 -11.77 12.92
C ALA A 45 -3.64 -11.06 14.29
N LEU A 46 -4.44 -10.00 14.54
CA LEU A 46 -4.31 -9.11 15.69
C LEU A 46 -2.91 -8.47 15.78
N GLY A 47 -2.32 -8.17 14.62
CA GLY A 47 -0.96 -7.67 14.48
C GLY A 47 0.10 -8.76 14.35
N PHE A 48 1.34 -8.35 14.08
CA PHE A 48 2.50 -9.22 13.98
C PHE A 48 3.62 -8.67 14.84
N ARG A 49 4.30 -9.54 15.58
CA ARG A 49 5.48 -9.18 16.39
C ARG A 49 6.80 -9.44 15.67
N ASN A 50 6.77 -10.20 14.57
CA ASN A 50 7.95 -10.61 13.82
C ASN A 50 7.77 -10.26 12.33
N LEU A 51 8.71 -9.48 11.79
CA LEU A 51 8.67 -8.99 10.41
C LEU A 51 8.81 -10.11 9.37
N THR A 52 9.63 -11.13 9.64
CA THR A 52 9.80 -12.30 8.77
C THR A 52 8.48 -13.05 8.63
N HIS A 53 7.78 -13.29 9.73
CA HIS A 53 6.46 -13.93 9.69
C HIS A 53 5.42 -13.06 8.96
N TYR A 54 5.43 -11.75 9.21
CA TYR A 54 4.57 -10.83 8.47
C TYR A 54 4.80 -10.90 6.95
N ARG A 55 6.05 -10.93 6.51
CA ARG A 55 6.41 -11.04 5.07
C ARG A 55 5.91 -12.36 4.47
N TRP A 56 6.23 -13.50 5.08
CA TRP A 56 5.80 -14.79 4.57
C TRP A 56 4.28 -14.89 4.46
N ARG A 57 3.57 -14.46 5.50
CA ARG A 57 2.10 -14.50 5.50
C ARG A 57 1.50 -13.50 4.50
N SER A 58 2.12 -12.34 4.32
CA SER A 58 1.73 -11.36 3.29
C SER A 58 1.88 -11.92 1.88
N LEU A 59 3.00 -12.58 1.58
CA LEU A 59 3.27 -13.21 0.27
C LEU A 59 2.31 -14.36 -0.01
N LEU A 60 2.07 -15.22 0.97
CA LEU A 60 1.11 -16.31 0.86
C LEU A 60 -0.31 -15.77 0.63
N HIS A 61 -0.74 -14.79 1.42
CA HIS A 61 -2.09 -14.25 1.36
C HIS A 61 -2.35 -13.37 0.14
N SER A 62 -1.30 -12.75 -0.44
CA SER A 62 -1.39 -11.94 -1.66
C SER A 62 -1.29 -12.77 -2.95
N GLY A 63 -0.91 -14.05 -2.86
CA GLY A 63 -0.67 -14.92 -4.02
C GLY A 63 0.73 -14.75 -4.64
N ALA A 64 1.60 -13.94 -4.03
CA ALA A 64 2.96 -13.67 -4.49
C ALA A 64 3.99 -14.72 -4.04
N LEU A 65 3.59 -15.71 -3.22
CA LEU A 65 4.51 -16.75 -2.75
C LEU A 65 5.15 -17.54 -3.89
N HIS A 66 4.38 -17.87 -4.93
CA HIS A 66 4.89 -18.60 -6.09
C HIS A 66 5.93 -17.79 -6.88
N GLN A 67 5.73 -16.47 -7.03
CA GLN A 67 6.69 -15.61 -7.71
C GLN A 67 8.01 -15.46 -6.94
N LEU A 68 7.95 -15.43 -5.60
CA LEU A 68 9.15 -15.33 -4.78
C LEU A 68 9.95 -16.65 -4.75
N VAL A 69 9.27 -17.80 -4.71
CA VAL A 69 9.93 -19.12 -4.82
C VAL A 69 10.67 -19.26 -6.15
N ASN A 70 10.10 -18.76 -7.24
CA ASN A 70 10.73 -18.83 -8.57
C ASN A 70 11.86 -17.80 -8.78
N ALA A 71 12.01 -16.84 -7.86
CA ALA A 71 13.03 -15.78 -7.93
C ALA A 71 14.24 -16.02 -7.00
N LEU A 72 14.23 -17.14 -6.25
CA LEU A 72 15.32 -17.63 -5.39
C LEU A 72 16.07 -18.76 -6.09
#